data_AF-A0A6A3CAK8-F1
#
_entry.id   AF-A0A6A3CAK8-F1
#
_cell.length_a   1.000
_cell.length_b   1.000
_cell.length_c   1.000
_cell.angle_alpha   90.00
_cell.angle_beta   90.00
_cell.angle_gamma   90.00
#
_symmetry.space_group_name_H-M   'P 1'
#
loop_
_entity.id
_entity.type
_entity.pdbx_description
1 polymer ?
#
loop_
_entity_poly.entity_id
_entity_poly.type
_entity_poly.pdbx_seq_one_letter_code
_entity_poly.pdbx_strand_id
1 'polypeptide(L)'
;MDSNDMRVLFEEGHQAMRMNYYPPCPEPELAIGLNSHSDAIGLAILLQINEVEGLQIRKDGVWVPIKPLPNAFVINIGDIMEVIFNLHPPALYGEQMNRIWCFDFADCIQRDLPKR
;
A
#
# COMPACT_ATOMS: atom_id res chain seq x y z
N MET A 1 24.93 1.36 5.04
CA MET A 1 24.27 2.53 4.44
C MET A 1 24.15 3.60 5.48
N ASP A 2 24.71 4.77 5.19
CA ASP A 2 24.51 5.97 5.97
C ASP A 2 23.52 6.93 5.29
N SER A 3 23.31 8.12 5.87
CA SER A 3 22.37 9.11 5.33
C SER A 3 22.80 9.72 4.00
N ASN A 4 24.10 9.75 3.70
CA ASN A 4 24.59 10.23 2.41
C ASN A 4 24.30 9.22 1.31
N ASP A 5 24.42 7.91 1.60
CA ASP A 5 24.07 6.86 0.65
C ASP A 5 22.59 6.95 0.22
N MET A 6 21.70 7.18 1.19
CA MET A 6 20.27 7.39 0.92
C MET A 6 20.01 8.64 0.07
N ARG A 7 20.74 9.73 0.33
CA ARG A 7 20.61 10.94 -0.49
C ARG A 7 21.01 10.65 -1.93
N VAL A 8 22.17 10.03 -2.15
CA VAL A 8 22.67 9.70 -3.49
C VAL A 8 21.69 8.80 -4.25
N LEU A 9 21.03 7.85 -3.58
CA LEU A 9 20.04 6.97 -4.22
C LEU A 9 18.77 7.68 -4.70
N PHE A 10 18.34 8.75 -4.02
CA PHE A 10 17.05 9.40 -4.28
C PHE A 10 17.16 10.85 -4.78
N GLU A 11 18.34 11.46 -4.79
CA GLU A 11 18.57 12.88 -5.14
C GLU A 11 18.12 13.23 -6.56
N GLU A 12 18.38 12.34 -7.53
CA GLU A 12 17.87 12.45 -8.90
C GLU A 12 16.76 11.42 -9.19
N GLY A 13 16.11 10.92 -8.14
CA GLY A 13 15.08 9.90 -8.22
C GLY A 13 13.81 10.37 -8.96
N HIS A 14 13.10 9.43 -9.58
CA HIS A 14 11.81 9.71 -10.18
C HIS A 14 10.70 9.71 -9.12
N GLN A 15 9.92 10.79 -9.05
CA GLN A 15 8.72 10.86 -8.23
C GLN A 15 7.47 10.82 -9.11
N ALA A 16 6.48 10.03 -8.71
CA ALA A 16 5.17 9.98 -9.34
C ALA A 16 4.08 10.06 -8.27
N MET A 17 2.91 10.55 -8.67
CA MET A 17 1.71 10.58 -7.83
C MET A 17 0.59 9.81 -8.53
N ARG A 18 -0.09 8.95 -7.77
CA ARG A 18 -1.28 8.21 -8.20
C ARG A 18 -2.45 8.63 -7.34
N MET A 19 -3.55 9.05 -7.96
CA MET A 19 -4.81 9.33 -7.28
C MET A 19 -5.79 8.20 -7.58
N ASN A 20 -6.32 7.57 -6.54
CA ASN A 20 -7.31 6.51 -6.68
C ASN A 20 -8.67 7.01 -6.21
N TYR A 21 -9.72 6.68 -6.97
CA TYR A 21 -11.11 6.90 -6.58
C TYR A 21 -11.84 5.57 -6.64
N TYR A 22 -12.37 5.14 -5.50
CA TYR A 22 -13.09 3.89 -5.34
C TYR A 22 -14.60 4.20 -5.18
N PRO A 23 -15.41 4.04 -6.25
CA PRO A 23 -16.84 4.30 -6.17
C PRO A 23 -17.55 3.25 -5.30
N PRO A 24 -18.80 3.53 -4.86
CA PRO A 24 -19.67 2.53 -4.24
C PRO A 24 -19.86 1.31 -5.16
N CYS A 25 -19.88 0.11 -4.58
CA CYS A 25 -20.12 -1.15 -5.28
C CYS A 25 -21.33 -1.87 -4.68
N PRO A 26 -22.31 -2.28 -5.49
CA PRO A 26 -23.47 -3.04 -5.01
C PRO A 26 -23.14 -4.44 -4.49
N GLU A 27 -22.07 -5.05 -5.01
CA GLU A 27 -21.65 -6.42 -4.70
C GLU A 27 -20.16 -6.45 -4.29
N PRO A 28 -19.81 -5.87 -3.12
CA PRO A 28 -18.41 -5.77 -2.67
C PRO A 28 -17.70 -7.11 -2.57
N GLU A 29 -18.42 -8.20 -2.31
CA GLU A 29 -17.88 -9.54 -2.19
C GLU A 29 -17.42 -10.12 -3.54
N LEU A 30 -17.81 -9.51 -4.66
CA LEU A 30 -17.50 -9.94 -6.02
C LEU A 30 -16.54 -9.00 -6.76
N ALA A 31 -16.15 -7.90 -6.13
CA ALA A 31 -15.33 -6.85 -6.75
C ALA A 31 -14.08 -6.56 -5.93
N ILE A 32 -13.09 -5.95 -6.57
CA ILE A 32 -11.84 -5.52 -5.94
C ILE A 32 -11.52 -4.10 -6.39
N GLY A 33 -11.21 -3.21 -5.44
CA GLY A 33 -10.83 -1.83 -5.73
C GLY A 33 -9.48 -1.76 -6.44
N LEU A 34 -8.45 -2.35 -5.83
CA LEU A 34 -7.13 -2.49 -6.41
C LEU A 34 -6.56 -3.89 -6.14
N ASN A 35 -6.09 -4.56 -7.19
CA ASN A 35 -5.49 -5.89 -7.08
C ASN A 35 -4.29 -5.91 -6.14
N SER A 36 -4.08 -7.05 -5.49
CA SER A 36 -2.85 -7.35 -4.75
C SER A 36 -1.61 -6.98 -5.55
N HIS A 37 -0.77 -6.10 -5.01
CA HIS A 37 0.52 -5.78 -5.59
C HIS A 37 1.48 -5.31 -4.51
N SER A 38 2.77 -5.38 -4.81
CA SER A 38 3.81 -4.59 -4.14
C SER A 38 4.12 -3.36 -4.98
N ASP A 39 4.62 -2.32 -4.32
CA ASP A 39 5.02 -1.11 -5.00
C ASP A 39 6.46 -1.26 -5.53
N ALA A 40 6.61 -1.29 -6.86
CA ALA A 40 7.90 -1.35 -7.55
C ALA A 40 8.64 0.01 -7.52
N ILE A 41 8.75 0.61 -6.34
CA ILE A 41 9.40 1.90 -6.07
C ILE A 41 10.30 1.79 -4.84
N GLY A 42 10.94 2.89 -4.44
CA GLY A 42 11.66 2.96 -3.17
C GLY A 42 10.73 3.10 -1.97
N LEU A 43 9.92 4.16 -1.94
CA LEU A 43 9.04 4.47 -0.81
C LEU A 43 7.72 5.04 -1.30
N ALA A 44 6.61 4.54 -0.77
CA ALA A 44 5.27 5.07 -1.00
C ALA A 44 4.82 5.90 0.20
N ILE A 45 4.25 7.08 -0.06
CA ILE A 45 3.60 7.93 0.94
C ILE A 45 2.14 8.03 0.55
N LEU A 46 1.28 7.36 1.31
CA LEU A 46 -0.15 7.29 1.04
C LEU A 46 -0.91 8.21 2.00
N LEU A 47 -1.75 9.06 1.43
CA LEU A 47 -2.73 9.86 2.14
C LEU A 47 -4.12 9.32 1.82
N GLN A 48 -4.87 8.93 2.86
CA GLN A 48 -6.27 8.61 2.71
C GLN A 48 -7.11 9.87 2.94
N ILE A 49 -7.89 10.27 1.93
CA ILE A 49 -8.60 11.56 1.92
C ILE A 49 -9.86 11.54 2.82
N ASN A 50 -10.44 10.36 3.05
CA ASN A 50 -11.66 10.18 3.84
C ASN A 50 -11.48 9.09 4.91
N GLU A 51 -12.47 8.97 5.78
CA GLU A 51 -12.48 8.00 6.88
C GLU A 51 -13.03 6.62 6.47
N VAL A 52 -13.21 6.36 5.16
CA VAL A 52 -13.74 5.07 4.68
C VAL A 52 -12.64 4.02 4.76
N GLU A 53 -12.80 3.04 5.64
CA GLU A 53 -11.84 1.95 5.76
C GLU A 53 -11.73 1.15 4.45
N GLY A 54 -10.53 0.64 4.22
CA GLY A 54 -10.30 -0.13 3.03
C GLY A 54 -8.89 -0.68 2.94
N LEU A 55 -7.87 0.17 3.09
CA LEU A 55 -6.49 -0.28 2.91
C LEU A 55 -6.19 -1.48 3.82
N GLN A 56 -5.64 -2.53 3.23
CA GLN A 56 -5.20 -3.75 3.88
C GLN A 56 -3.76 -4.06 3.46
N ILE A 57 -3.01 -4.67 4.37
CA ILE A 57 -1.69 -5.23 4.12
C ILE A 57 -1.71 -6.72 4.39
N ARG A 58 -0.85 -7.51 3.74
CA ARG A 58 -0.72 -8.93 4.06
C ARG A 58 0.55 -9.21 4.84
N LYS A 59 0.37 -9.64 6.08
CA LYS A 59 1.41 -9.97 7.05
C LYS A 59 1.28 -11.43 7.45
N ASP A 60 2.37 -12.18 7.39
CA ASP A 60 2.39 -13.61 7.75
C ASP A 60 1.30 -14.43 7.02
N GLY A 61 1.05 -14.09 5.76
CA GLY A 61 0.04 -14.74 4.91
C GLY A 61 -1.41 -14.27 5.15
N VAL A 62 -1.67 -13.44 6.16
CA VAL A 62 -3.00 -12.97 6.56
C VAL A 62 -3.20 -11.49 6.20
N TRP A 63 -4.41 -11.13 5.77
CA TRP A 63 -4.81 -9.75 5.52
C TRP A 63 -5.11 -9.00 6.83
N VAL A 64 -4.52 -7.82 6.97
CA VAL A 64 -4.65 -6.95 8.14
C VAL A 64 -5.13 -5.57 7.66
N PRO A 65 -6.28 -5.07 8.14
CA PRO A 65 -6.77 -3.74 7.79
C PRO A 65 -5.91 -2.65 8.43
N ILE A 66 -5.68 -1.58 7.67
CA ILE A 66 -5.04 -0.35 8.13
C ILE A 66 -6.14 0.64 8.47
N LYS A 67 -6.18 1.06 9.74
CA LYS A 67 -7.12 2.08 10.19
C LYS A 67 -6.58 3.47 9.82
N PRO A 68 -7.37 4.29 9.11
CA PRO A 68 -7.00 5.67 8.85
C PRO A 68 -6.83 6.42 10.18
N LEU A 69 -5.66 7.04 10.38
CA LEU A 69 -5.43 7.92 11.51
C LEU A 69 -5.59 9.37 11.04
N PRO A 70 -6.31 10.23 11.79
CA PRO A 70 -6.40 11.65 11.47
C PRO A 70 -5.00 12.28 11.41
N ASN A 71 -4.75 13.09 10.38
CA ASN A 71 -3.49 13.81 10.16
C ASN A 71 -2.24 12.91 10.04
N ALA A 72 -2.39 11.69 9.55
CA ALA A 72 -1.28 10.77 9.34
C ALA A 72 -1.15 10.34 7.87
N PHE A 73 0.07 10.02 7.47
CA PHE A 73 0.37 9.29 6.25
C PHE A 73 0.66 7.82 6.58
N VAL A 74 0.31 6.93 5.65
CA VAL A 74 0.82 5.56 5.66
C VAL A 74 2.08 5.54 4.82
N ILE A 75 3.17 5.02 5.38
CA ILE A 75 4.46 4.89 4.69
C ILE A 75 4.68 3.41 4.37
N ASN A 76 4.96 3.12 3.10
CA ASN A 76 5.29 1.79 2.60
C ASN A 76 6.75 1.75 2.09
N ILE A 77 7.47 0.67 2.40
CA ILE A 77 8.77 0.35 1.80
C ILE A 77 8.50 -0.46 0.53
N GLY A 78 8.94 0.06 -0.61
CA GLY A 78 8.76 -0.62 -1.90
C GLY A 78 9.90 -1.61 -2.22
N ASP A 79 9.72 -2.35 -3.30
CA ASP A 79 10.57 -3.48 -3.69
C ASP A 79 12.05 -3.07 -3.87
N ILE A 80 12.32 -1.85 -4.34
CA ILE A 80 13.69 -1.36 -4.56
C ILE A 80 14.44 -1.25 -3.22
N MET A 81 13.77 -0.74 -2.19
CA MET A 81 14.37 -0.59 -0.87
C MET A 81 14.60 -1.96 -0.20
N GLU A 82 13.69 -2.91 -0.38
CA GLU A 82 13.90 -4.25 0.17
C GLU A 82 15.17 -4.91 -0.34
N VAL A 83 15.45 -4.77 -1.65
CA VAL A 83 16.67 -5.30 -2.29
C VAL A 83 17.91 -4.58 -1.78
N ILE A 84 17.90 -3.24 -1.77
CA ILE A 84 19.05 -2.42 -1.35
C ILE A 84 19.47 -2.74 0.09
N PHE A 85 18.50 -2.91 0.98
CA PHE A 85 18.77 -3.17 2.39
C PHE A 85 18.91 -4.67 2.73
N ASN A 86 18.78 -5.56 1.74
CA ASN A 86 18.74 -7.02 1.94
C ASN A 86 17.76 -7.42 3.05
N LEU A 87 16.57 -6.81 3.07
CA LEU A 87 15.55 -7.06 4.10
C LEU A 87 15.00 -8.50 4.03
N HIS A 88 15.20 -9.17 2.88
CA HIS A 88 14.79 -10.54 2.65
C HIS A 88 15.95 -11.37 2.03
N PRO A 89 16.13 -12.65 2.42
CA PRO A 89 17.08 -13.54 1.76
C PRO A 89 16.66 -13.81 0.30
N PRO A 90 17.62 -14.08 -0.62
CA PRO A 90 17.31 -14.17 -2.04
C PRO A 90 16.27 -15.21 -2.47
N ALA A 91 16.11 -16.27 -1.68
CA ALA A 91 15.08 -17.29 -1.90
C ALA A 91 13.65 -16.75 -1.70
N LEU A 92 13.48 -15.63 -0.99
CA LEU A 92 12.18 -15.04 -0.68
C LEU A 92 11.81 -13.87 -1.60
N TYR A 93 12.67 -13.45 -2.54
CA TYR A 93 12.34 -12.40 -3.51
C TYR A 93 11.14 -12.78 -4.40
N GLY A 94 10.87 -14.08 -4.59
CA GLY A 94 9.68 -14.58 -5.30
C GLY A 94 8.54 -15.04 -4.39
N GLU A 95 8.85 -15.46 -3.16
CA GLU A 95 7.85 -15.97 -2.22
C GLU A 95 7.07 -14.83 -1.58
N GLN A 96 5.75 -14.93 -1.53
CA GLN A 96 4.78 -13.90 -1.12
C GLN A 96 4.79 -13.56 0.38
N MET A 97 5.96 -13.62 1.03
CA MET A 97 6.12 -13.49 2.47
C MET A 97 6.39 -12.02 2.81
N ASN A 98 5.53 -11.43 3.65
CA ASN A 98 5.70 -10.12 4.31
C ASN A 98 5.70 -8.86 3.43
N ARG A 99 5.20 -8.91 2.20
CA ARG A 99 5.06 -7.68 1.40
C ARG A 99 3.96 -6.79 1.98
N ILE A 100 4.16 -5.48 1.99
CA ILE A 100 3.03 -4.55 2.08
C ILE A 100 2.27 -4.71 0.76
N TRP A 101 1.36 -5.67 0.78
CA TRP A 101 0.44 -5.88 -0.29
C TRP A 101 -0.66 -4.86 -0.12
N CYS A 102 -0.63 -3.77 -0.86
CA CYS A 102 -1.76 -2.85 -0.87
C CYS A 102 -2.91 -3.54 -1.59
N PHE A 103 -3.77 -4.22 -0.82
CA PHE A 103 -5.17 -4.20 -1.18
C PHE A 103 -5.67 -2.87 -0.64
N ASP A 104 -5.86 -1.88 -1.50
CA ASP A 104 -7.02 -1.05 -1.27
C ASP A 104 -8.23 -1.95 -1.58
N PHE A 105 -8.59 -2.79 -0.59
CA PHE A 105 -10.01 -2.84 -0.23
C PHE A 105 -10.32 -1.32 -0.08
N ALA A 106 -11.18 -0.71 -0.83
CA ALA A 106 -12.49 -0.57 -0.28
C ALA A 106 -13.02 -1.99 -0.27
N ASP A 107 -13.09 -2.57 0.92
CA ASP A 107 -14.35 -3.23 1.23
C ASP A 107 -15.35 -2.18 0.81
N CYS A 108 -16.11 -2.44 -0.25
CA CYS A 108 -17.03 -1.44 -0.76
C CYS A 108 -18.20 -1.33 0.21
N ILE A 109 -17.87 -1.06 1.47
CA ILE A 109 -18.73 -0.73 2.58
C ILE A 109 -19.17 0.70 2.31
N GLN A 110 -20.03 0.83 1.30
CA GLN A 110 -21.13 1.75 1.36
C GLN A 110 -22.39 1.02 1.82
N ARG A 111 -22.27 0.18 2.87
CA ARG A 111 -23.46 -0.40 3.49
C ARG A 111 -24.30 0.64 4.25
N ASP A 112 -23.75 1.82 4.61
CA ASP A 112 -24.46 2.78 5.47
C ASP A 112 -24.49 4.25 5.02
N LEU A 113 -24.14 4.60 3.77
CA LEU A 113 -24.42 5.95 3.29
C LEU A 113 -25.86 6.05 2.79
N PRO A 114 -26.71 6.96 3.35
CA PRO A 114 -28.09 7.09 2.92
C PRO A 114 -28.11 7.49 1.43
N LYS A 115 -28.78 6.65 0.63
CA LYS A 115 -29.09 6.95 -0.77
C LYS A 115 -29.83 8.31 -0.80
N ARG A 116 -29.26 9.29 -1.50
CA ARG A 116 -30.00 10.51 -1.87
C ARG A 116 -31.13 10.17 -2.82
#